data_AF-A0A127PAA7-F1
#
_entry.id   AF-A0A127PAA7-F1
#
_cell.length_a   1.000
_cell.length_b   1.000
_cell.length_c   1.000
_cell.angle_alpha   90.00
_cell.angle_beta   90.00
_cell.angle_gamma   90.00
#
_symmetry.space_group_name_H-M   'P 1'
#
loop_
_entity.id
_entity.type
_entity.pdbx_description
1 polymer ?
#
loop_
_entity_poly.entity_id
_entity_poly.type
_entity_poly.pdbx_seq_one_letter_code
_entity_poly.pdbx_strand_id
1 'polypeptide(L)' 'MKFDVRYYLVAILFILFDLETAFFFPWGVAMRDLGWQGFVTMMVFIAEFAVGFWYIWKRGALDWE' A
#
# COMPACT_ATOMS: atom_id res chain seq x y z
N MET A 1 27.44 -13.80 2.94
CA MET A 1 25.99 -14.06 2.93
C MET A 1 25.35 -13.04 2.01
N LYS A 2 24.88 -13.42 0.81
CA LYS A 2 24.08 -12.52 -0.03
C LYS A 2 22.66 -12.59 0.51
N PHE A 3 22.24 -11.57 1.24
CA PHE A 3 20.83 -11.45 1.60
C PHE A 3 20.04 -11.32 0.31
N ASP A 4 19.00 -12.13 0.20
CA ASP A 4 18.12 -12.05 -0.94
C ASP A 4 17.36 -10.73 -0.89
N VAL A 5 17.46 -9.93 -1.96
CA VAL A 5 16.77 -8.64 -2.09
C VAL A 5 15.25 -8.81 -1.92
N ARG A 6 14.73 -10.01 -2.19
CA ARG A 6 13.33 -10.40 -1.99
C ARG A 6 12.82 -10.16 -0.57
N TYR A 7 13.60 -10.50 0.46
CA TYR A 7 13.19 -10.29 1.87
C TYR A 7 13.05 -8.80 2.21
N TYR A 8 13.93 -7.97 1.66
CA TYR A 8 13.86 -6.51 1.84
C TYR A 8 12.64 -5.91 1.15
N LEU A 9 12.30 -6.39 -0.05
CA LEU A 9 11.10 -5.94 -0.78
C LEU A 9 9.82 -6.29 -0.03
N VAL A 10 9.73 -7.50 0.54
CA VAL A 10 8.59 -7.90 1.38
C VAL A 10 8.50 -7.03 2.63
N ALA A 11 9.62 -6.73 3.31
CA ALA A 11 9.63 -5.85 4.48
C ALA A 11 9.18 -4.42 4.15
N ILE A 12 9.65 -3.86 3.03
CA ILE A 12 9.20 -2.54 2.55
C ILE A 12 7.70 -2.56 2.26
N LEU A 13 7.22 -3.57 1.53
CA LEU A 13 5.79 -3.69 1.20
C LEU A 13 4.94 -3.80 2.46
N PHE A 14 5.41 -4.55 3.46
CA PHE A 14 4.74 -4.65 4.75
C PHE A 14 4.67 -3.30 5.46
N ILE A 15 5.78 -2.56 5.54
CA ILE A 15 5.81 -1.22 6.16
C ILE A 15 4.89 -0.23 5.42
N LEU A 16 4.92 -0.24 4.09
CA LEU A 16 4.04 0.60 3.27
C LEU A 16 2.57 0.27 3.47
N PHE A 17 2.22 -1.02 3.48
CA PHE A 17 0.86 -1.46 3.73
C PHE A 17 0.38 -1.10 5.14
N ASP A 18 1.22 -1.32 6.16
CA ASP A 18 0.91 -0.95 7.54
C ASP A 18 0.65 0.56 7.66
N LEU A 19 1.50 1.37 7.02
CA LEU A 19 1.33 2.81 6.95
C LEU A 19 0.02 3.21 6.25
N GLU A 20 -0.35 2.59 5.13
CA GLU A 20 -1.62 2.84 4.46
C GLU A 20 -2.81 2.57 5.39
N THR A 21 -2.80 1.43 6.09
CA THR A 21 -3.87 1.10 7.02
C THR A 21 -3.97 2.09 8.19
N ALA A 22 -2.84 2.62 8.65
CA ALA A 22 -2.82 3.69 9.65
C ALA A 22 -3.54 4.96 9.16
N PHE A 23 -3.47 5.29 7.87
CA PHE A 23 -4.22 6.40 7.27
C PHE A 23 -5.70 6.08 7.03
N PHE A 24 -6.07 4.82 6.88
CA PHE A 24 -7.47 4.40 6.75
C PHE A 24 -8.29 4.67 8.01
N PHE A 25 -7.73 4.47 9.20
CA PHE A 25 -8.43 4.68 10.46
C PHE A 25 -9.00 6.10 10.64
N PRO A 26 -8.18 7.17 10.61
CA PRO A 26 -8.68 8.52 10.77
C PRO A 26 -9.62 8.94 9.63
N TRP A 27 -9.35 8.50 8.40
CA TRP A 27 -10.24 8.75 7.27
C TRP A 27 -11.61 8.09 7.46
N GLY A 28 -11.66 6.84 7.92
CA GLY A 28 -12.91 6.13 8.19
C GLY A 28 -13.71 6.77 9.31
N VAL A 29 -13.03 7.24 10.37
CA VAL A 29 -13.67 7.98 11.47
C VAL A 29 -14.23 9.32 10.98
N ALA A 30 -13.50 10.05 10.14
CA ALA A 30 -13.89 11.37 9.62
C ALA A 30 -14.71 11.31 8.31
N MET A 31 -15.09 10.12 7.82
CA MET A 31 -15.69 9.94 6.49
C MET A 31 -16.98 10.76 6.31
N ARG A 32 -17.77 10.90 7.39
CA ARG A 32 -19.01 11.68 7.38
C ARG A 32 -18.77 13.17 7.20
N ASP A 33 -17.67 13.69 7.75
CA ASP A 33 -17.32 15.12 7.70
C ASP A 33 -16.59 15.48 6.42
N LEU A 34 -15.79 14.54 5.88
CA LEU A 34 -15.02 14.74 4.64
C LEU A 34 -15.88 14.61 3.36
N GLY A 35 -17.03 13.94 3.44
CA GLY A 35 -17.96 13.77 2.33
C GLY A 35 -17.33 13.15 1.08
N TRP A 36 -17.81 13.54 -0.10
CA TRP A 36 -17.37 12.97 -1.38
C TRP A 36 -15.89 13.27 -1.70
N GLN A 37 -15.38 14.42 -1.28
CA GLN A 37 -13.98 14.79 -1.48
C GLN A 37 -13.05 13.84 -0.71
N GLY A 38 -13.35 13.56 0.56
CA GLY A 38 -12.61 12.57 1.33
C GLY A 38 -12.62 11.19 0.70
N PHE A 39 -13.78 10.78 0.17
CA PHE A 39 -13.90 9.50 -0.50
C PHE A 39 -12.99 9.38 -1.73
N VAL A 40 -13.04 10.36 -2.64
CA VAL A 40 -12.20 10.35 -3.85
C VAL A 40 -10.71 10.39 -3.49
N THR A 41 -10.32 11.22 -2.51
CA THR A 41 -8.92 11.30 -2.07
C THR A 41 -8.41 9.96 -1.57
N MET A 42 -9.18 9.24 -0.76
CA MET A 42 -8.78 7.91 -0.28
C MET A 42 -8.74 6.87 -1.41
N MET A 43 -9.66 6.94 -2.38
CA MET A 43 -9.63 6.07 -3.55
C MET A 43 -8.39 6.27 -4.40
N VAL A 44 -7.95 7.52 -4.59
CA VAL A 44 -6.69 7.83 -5.28
C VAL A 44 -5.50 7.30 -4.49
N PHE A 45 -5.47 7.52 -3.17
CA PHE A 45 -4.39 7.04 -2.30
C PHE A 45 -4.19 5.51 -2.41
N ILE A 46 -5.27 4.73 -2.28
CA ILE A 46 -5.23 3.27 -2.44
C ILE A 46 -4.80 2.87 -3.86
N ALA A 47 -5.24 3.61 -4.88
CA ALA A 47 -4.87 3.31 -6.26
C ALA A 47 -3.37 3.49 -6.49
N GLU A 48 -2.72 4.50 -5.88
CA GLU A 48 -1.28 4.70 -5.98
C GLU A 48 -0.50 3.50 -5.41
N PHE A 49 -0.88 3.00 -4.24
CA PHE A 49 -0.29 1.78 -3.68
C PHE A 49 -0.59 0.54 -4.53
N ALA A 50 -1.83 0.37 -4.99
CA ALA A 50 -2.20 -0.76 -5.83
C ALA A 50 -1.38 -0.81 -7.14
N VAL A 51 -1.09 0.34 -7.76
CA VAL A 51 -0.22 0.44 -8.94
C VAL A 51 1.21 0.04 -8.60
N GLY A 52 1.75 0.52 -7.48
CA GLY A 52 3.09 0.16 -7.01
C GLY A 52 3.23 -1.33 -6.70
N PHE A 53 2.23 -1.89 -6.01
CA PHE A 53 2.15 -3.32 -5.71
C PHE A 53 2.06 -4.15 -6.99
N TRP A 54 1.18 -3.77 -7.91
CA TRP A 54 1.03 -4.45 -9.20
C TRP A 54 2.32 -4.45 -10.02
N TYR A 55 3.06 -3.34 -10.02
CA TYR A 55 4.36 -3.25 -10.69
C TYR A 55 5.39 -4.22 -10.09
N ILE A 56 5.50 -4.26 -8.75
CA ILE A 56 6.45 -5.15 -8.06
C ILE A 56 6.09 -6.62 -8.31
N TRP A 57 4.79 -6.94 -8.27
CA TRP A 57 4.30 -8.29 -8.57
C TRP A 57 4.62 -8.70 -10.00
N LYS A 58 4.38 -7.84 -10.99
CA LYS A 58 4.72 -8.10 -12.40
C LYS A 58 6.21 -8.32 -12.64
N ARG A 59 7.07 -7.76 -11.80
CA ARG A 59 8.52 -7.97 -11.88
C ARG A 59 9.01 -9.27 -11.23
N GLY A 60 8.11 -10.12 -10.72
CA GLY A 60 8.48 -11.40 -10.11
C GLY A 60 9.25 -11.24 -8.79
N ALA A 61 9.25 -10.04 -8.20
CA ALA A 61 9.91 -9.78 -6.93
C ALA A 61 9.27 -10.53 -5.74
N LEU A 62 8.05 -11.03 -5.95
CA LEU A 62 7.24 -11.77 -4.99
C LEU A 62 7.12 -13.27 -5.33
N ASP A 63 7.79 -13.75 -6.38
CA ASP A 63 7.69 -15.16 -6.78
C ASP A 63 8.65 -16.03 -5.94
N TRP A 64 8.12 -17.15 -5.44
CA TRP A 64 8.80 -18.10 -4.57
C TRP A 64 8.90 -19.46 -5.27
N GLU A 65 9.87 -19.58 -6.17
CA GLU A 65 10.50 -20.87 -6.53
C GLU A 65 11.91 -20.93 -5.93
#